data_AF-R7PS08-F1
#
_entry.id   AF-R7PS08-F1
#
_cell.length_a   1.000
_cell.length_b   1.000
_cell.length_c   1.000
_cell.angle_alpha   90.00
_cell.angle_beta   90.00
_cell.angle_gamma   90.00
#
_symmetry.space_group_name_H-M   'P 1'
#
loop_
_entity.id
_entity.type
_entity.pdbx_description
1 polymer ?
#
loop_
_entity_poly.entity_id
_entity_poly.type
_entity_poly.pdbx_seq_one_letter_code
_entity_poly.pdbx_strand_id
1 'polypeptide(L)'
;MGEEVGIKGDENITTKATADGVGLALNKDLKKMNSVTAEDTDGNKNVMSAKGNTITDNANNSNTSTATGNTVKNASGDTTRMTADGVTYNSKDNLNSDGSVKDSKKTIGFTKDGLNAESKQIKNVADGEADSDAANMKQVREAAATSKVEEGKNISVTTETDPATKAKTYKVALKDTVTLGEGDKAVKVDGATGTMTAGTGENAVGIDGKNATIKAGSGDKAVTINGTTGHVQAGKVAVDGTTGTVSGLTNTDWDPEHITTGRAATEDQLKKAAAQAKTKVEAGSTNVKVDEKVNPDKSKTYVVDLGKDLKDLNSVTTGGAKGTARMGDGEMSVTSSAGNKTVLNGSGMVISSPGNGPVVSLTNKGLNNGGNKITNVGAGTVALGSMDAVNGDQLARVVNKVGEVGVEVNQAGALSAALAALKPIQYDPLGEPTQIMAGFGTYRSSNAIALGIAHYNNESTMMHAGVSYAGGSNHHIMANLGVTWKVGSGATEEAVMESYRKGPVSSVYALQNEVRDLKAENSQMRKDNEEMRKDNEELKQQLAKVMEKLGMA
;
A
#
# COMPACT_ATOMS: atom_id res chain seq x y z
N MET A 1 -61.17 -67.21 -179.86
CA MET A 1 -61.37 -65.98 -179.07
C MET A 1 -61.17 -66.37 -177.62
N GLY A 2 -60.00 -66.08 -177.04
CA GLY A 2 -59.72 -66.33 -175.63
C GLY A 2 -59.77 -65.01 -174.86
N GLU A 3 -60.51 -64.96 -173.77
CA GLU A 3 -60.66 -63.76 -172.92
C GLU A 3 -59.37 -63.49 -172.12
N GLU A 4 -58.91 -62.25 -172.15
CA GLU A 4 -57.72 -61.79 -171.44
C GLU A 4 -58.11 -61.39 -170.00
N VAL A 5 -57.62 -62.11 -168.99
CA VAL A 5 -57.85 -61.79 -167.57
C VAL A 5 -56.76 -60.84 -167.07
N GLY A 6 -57.12 -59.59 -166.81
CA GLY A 6 -56.21 -58.59 -166.21
C GLY A 6 -56.14 -58.71 -164.69
N ILE A 7 -54.97 -59.08 -164.15
CA ILE A 7 -54.72 -59.05 -162.70
C ILE A 7 -54.09 -57.71 -162.32
N LYS A 8 -54.80 -56.90 -161.54
CA LYS A 8 -54.31 -55.62 -160.97
C LYS A 8 -54.06 -55.81 -159.48
N GLY A 9 -52.80 -55.69 -159.06
CA GLY A 9 -52.44 -55.64 -157.64
C GLY A 9 -52.94 -54.35 -156.97
N ASP A 10 -53.00 -54.35 -155.65
CA ASP A 10 -53.29 -53.14 -154.87
C ASP A 10 -52.06 -52.21 -154.78
N GLU A 11 -52.10 -51.22 -153.89
CA GLU A 11 -50.97 -50.29 -153.69
C GLU A 11 -49.68 -50.96 -153.19
N ASN A 12 -49.71 -52.25 -152.80
CA ASN A 12 -48.59 -53.00 -152.22
C ASN A 12 -48.13 -54.19 -153.08
N ILE A 13 -48.87 -54.56 -154.13
CA ILE A 13 -48.54 -55.66 -155.05
C ILE A 13 -48.35 -55.12 -156.48
N THR A 14 -47.17 -55.34 -157.07
CA THR A 14 -46.95 -55.12 -158.50
C THR A 14 -47.19 -56.41 -159.27
N THR A 15 -47.96 -56.32 -160.37
CA THR A 15 -48.20 -57.44 -161.29
C THR A 15 -47.52 -57.19 -162.63
N LYS A 16 -46.83 -58.21 -163.17
CA LYS A 16 -46.16 -58.15 -164.48
C LYS A 16 -46.48 -59.42 -165.27
N ALA A 17 -47.10 -59.29 -166.43
CA ALA A 17 -47.32 -60.42 -167.34
C ALA A 17 -46.01 -60.81 -168.04
N THR A 18 -45.70 -62.11 -168.05
CA THR A 18 -44.57 -62.69 -168.79
C THR A 18 -45.06 -63.87 -169.63
N ALA A 19 -44.24 -64.33 -170.59
CA ALA A 19 -44.59 -65.45 -171.47
C ALA A 19 -44.89 -66.76 -170.71
N ASP A 20 -44.34 -66.92 -169.50
CA ASP A 20 -44.49 -68.11 -168.64
C ASP A 20 -45.50 -67.93 -167.49
N GLY A 21 -46.20 -66.78 -167.42
CA GLY A 21 -47.24 -66.53 -166.42
C GLY A 21 -47.25 -65.10 -165.86
N VAL A 22 -48.11 -64.86 -164.86
CA VAL A 22 -48.19 -63.58 -164.13
C VAL A 22 -47.18 -63.57 -162.99
N GLY A 23 -46.19 -62.68 -163.07
CA GLY A 23 -45.30 -62.38 -161.97
C GLY A 23 -45.99 -61.46 -160.96
N LEU A 24 -46.08 -61.90 -159.71
CA LEU A 24 -46.55 -61.10 -158.58
C LEU A 24 -45.34 -60.78 -157.70
N ALA A 25 -45.16 -59.52 -157.33
CA ALA A 25 -44.09 -59.09 -156.42
C ALA A 25 -44.62 -58.07 -155.41
N LEU A 26 -44.09 -58.11 -154.18
CA LEU A 26 -44.30 -57.05 -153.21
C LEU A 26 -43.57 -55.78 -153.64
N ASN A 27 -44.21 -54.63 -153.40
CA ASN A 27 -43.57 -53.33 -153.61
C ASN A 27 -42.43 -53.13 -152.61
N LYS A 28 -41.38 -52.40 -153.03
CA LYS A 28 -40.25 -52.06 -152.13
C LYS A 28 -40.73 -51.20 -150.95
N ASP A 29 -41.65 -50.27 -151.22
CA ASP A 29 -42.32 -49.47 -150.19
C ASP A 29 -43.74 -49.99 -150.00
N LEU A 30 -44.04 -50.53 -148.82
CA LEU A 30 -45.40 -50.92 -148.45
C LEU A 30 -46.09 -49.74 -147.76
N LYS A 31 -47.29 -49.37 -148.23
CA LYS A 31 -48.07 -48.20 -147.77
C LYS A 31 -49.40 -48.64 -147.15
N LYS A 32 -49.88 -47.86 -146.17
CA LYS A 32 -51.18 -48.05 -145.48
C LYS A 32 -51.38 -49.46 -144.87
N MET A 33 -50.28 -50.11 -144.47
CA MET A 33 -50.31 -51.39 -143.78
C MET A 33 -50.83 -51.21 -142.35
N ASN A 34 -51.77 -52.05 -141.91
CA ASN A 34 -52.23 -52.05 -140.51
C ASN A 34 -51.17 -52.62 -139.57
N SER A 35 -50.48 -53.68 -140.01
CA SER A 35 -49.36 -54.29 -139.29
C SER A 35 -48.46 -55.10 -140.23
N VAL A 36 -47.21 -55.28 -139.82
CA VAL A 36 -46.29 -56.27 -140.40
C VAL A 36 -45.92 -57.23 -139.28
N THR A 37 -46.14 -58.53 -139.50
CA THR A 37 -45.74 -59.59 -138.56
C THR A 37 -44.72 -60.48 -139.24
N ALA A 38 -43.54 -60.58 -138.65
CA ALA A 38 -42.53 -61.57 -138.99
C ALA A 38 -42.45 -62.60 -137.86
N GLU A 39 -42.61 -63.88 -138.19
CA GLU A 39 -42.57 -64.99 -137.24
C GLU A 39 -41.61 -66.05 -137.78
N ASP A 40 -40.65 -66.46 -136.96
CA ASP A 40 -39.72 -67.53 -137.33
C ASP A 40 -40.21 -68.90 -136.82
N THR A 41 -39.53 -69.96 -137.23
CA THR A 41 -39.85 -71.34 -136.83
C THR A 41 -39.57 -71.61 -135.36
N ASP A 42 -38.79 -70.77 -134.69
CA ASP A 42 -38.39 -70.93 -133.29
C ASP A 42 -39.40 -70.27 -132.34
N GLY A 43 -40.47 -69.67 -132.86
CA GLY A 43 -41.53 -69.02 -132.10
C GLY A 43 -41.25 -67.56 -131.77
N ASN A 44 -40.18 -66.97 -132.33
CA ASN A 44 -39.89 -65.55 -132.16
C ASN A 44 -40.75 -64.73 -133.11
N LYS A 45 -41.25 -63.61 -132.62
CA LYS A 45 -42.24 -62.78 -133.29
C LYS A 45 -41.85 -61.32 -133.26
N ASN A 46 -41.90 -60.66 -134.42
CA ASN A 46 -41.76 -59.21 -134.54
C ASN A 46 -43.03 -58.62 -135.14
N VAL A 47 -43.71 -57.73 -134.41
CA VAL A 47 -44.97 -57.10 -134.82
C VAL A 47 -44.79 -55.58 -134.88
N MET A 48 -44.77 -55.04 -136.10
CA MET A 48 -44.80 -53.60 -136.37
C MET A 48 -46.25 -53.16 -136.58
N SER A 49 -46.75 -52.21 -135.79
CA SER A 49 -48.09 -51.65 -135.93
C SER A 49 -48.15 -50.18 -135.50
N ALA A 50 -49.31 -49.54 -135.60
CA ALA A 50 -49.55 -48.20 -135.06
C ALA A 50 -49.30 -48.10 -133.53
N LYS A 51 -49.35 -49.22 -132.79
CA LYS A 51 -49.04 -49.27 -131.36
C LYS A 51 -47.53 -49.29 -131.06
N GLY A 52 -46.69 -49.48 -132.07
CA GLY A 52 -45.24 -49.62 -131.96
C GLY A 52 -44.71 -50.91 -132.59
N ASN A 53 -43.43 -51.19 -132.34
CA ASN A 53 -42.72 -52.37 -132.77
C ASN A 53 -42.50 -53.31 -131.56
N THR A 54 -43.05 -54.52 -131.59
CA THR A 54 -42.91 -55.49 -130.50
C THR A 54 -42.21 -56.75 -130.97
N ILE A 55 -41.06 -57.03 -130.36
CA ILE A 55 -40.30 -58.25 -130.55
C ILE A 55 -40.53 -59.14 -129.33
N THR A 56 -40.95 -60.38 -129.53
CA THR A 56 -41.17 -61.38 -128.48
C THR A 56 -40.40 -62.64 -128.83
N ASP A 57 -39.63 -63.19 -127.90
CA ASP A 57 -39.00 -64.49 -128.08
C ASP A 57 -39.87 -65.64 -127.55
N ASN A 58 -39.48 -66.88 -127.84
CA ASN A 58 -40.19 -68.07 -127.36
C ASN A 58 -40.17 -68.25 -125.82
N ALA A 59 -39.30 -67.52 -125.12
CA ALA A 59 -39.25 -67.48 -123.66
C ALA A 59 -40.17 -66.40 -123.05
N ASN A 60 -41.00 -65.73 -123.86
CA ASN A 60 -41.84 -64.60 -123.48
C ASN A 60 -41.06 -63.37 -122.98
N ASN A 61 -39.77 -63.26 -123.29
CA ASN A 61 -39.10 -61.97 -123.19
C ASN A 61 -39.64 -61.10 -124.33
N SER A 62 -39.94 -59.85 -124.03
CA SER A 62 -40.46 -58.92 -125.03
C SER A 62 -39.73 -57.59 -124.99
N ASN A 63 -39.51 -57.00 -126.16
CA ASN A 63 -39.08 -55.62 -126.33
C ASN A 63 -40.13 -54.87 -127.15
N THR A 64 -40.80 -53.89 -126.53
CA THR A 64 -41.79 -53.03 -127.18
C THR A 64 -41.25 -51.63 -127.30
N SER A 65 -40.98 -51.21 -128.54
CA SER A 65 -40.57 -49.85 -128.89
C SER A 65 -41.78 -49.05 -129.39
N THR A 66 -42.09 -47.94 -128.73
CA THR A 66 -43.14 -46.99 -129.12
C THR A 66 -42.55 -45.59 -129.30
N ALA A 67 -43.36 -44.65 -129.76
CA ALA A 67 -42.95 -43.24 -129.83
C ALA A 67 -42.60 -42.64 -128.46
N THR A 68 -43.09 -43.22 -127.35
CA THR A 68 -42.88 -42.69 -125.98
C THR A 68 -41.75 -43.38 -125.23
N GLY A 69 -41.18 -44.45 -125.78
CA GLY A 69 -40.04 -45.13 -125.18
C GLY A 69 -39.91 -46.59 -125.56
N ASN A 70 -39.08 -47.29 -124.81
CA ASN A 70 -38.77 -48.69 -125.01
C ASN A 70 -39.01 -49.48 -123.71
N THR A 71 -39.75 -50.59 -123.80
CA THR A 71 -40.04 -51.45 -122.65
C THR A 71 -39.53 -52.84 -122.91
N VAL A 72 -38.55 -53.27 -122.14
CA VAL A 72 -38.06 -54.65 -122.11
C VAL A 72 -38.72 -55.34 -120.94
N LYS A 73 -39.38 -56.46 -121.20
CA LYS A 73 -39.96 -57.35 -120.19
C LYS A 73 -39.23 -58.68 -120.27
N ASN A 74 -38.70 -59.15 -119.14
CA ASN A 74 -38.11 -60.48 -119.09
C ASN A 74 -39.19 -61.56 -118.87
N ALA A 75 -38.81 -62.83 -118.97
CA ALA A 75 -39.68 -63.98 -118.74
C ALA A 75 -40.31 -63.98 -117.33
N SER A 76 -39.60 -63.45 -116.32
CA SER A 76 -40.09 -63.28 -114.95
C SER A 76 -41.15 -62.18 -114.82
N GLY A 77 -41.36 -61.37 -115.85
CA GLY A 77 -42.32 -60.28 -115.88
C GLY A 77 -41.80 -58.97 -115.30
N ASP A 78 -40.51 -58.88 -114.97
CA ASP A 78 -39.88 -57.62 -114.61
C ASP A 78 -39.73 -56.76 -115.86
N THR A 79 -39.86 -55.45 -115.69
CA THR A 79 -39.79 -54.50 -116.79
C THR A 79 -38.64 -53.54 -116.60
N THR A 80 -37.82 -53.38 -117.63
CA THR A 80 -36.93 -52.23 -117.79
C THR A 80 -37.55 -51.28 -118.81
N ARG A 81 -37.80 -50.05 -118.40
CA ARG A 81 -38.48 -49.04 -119.22
C ARG A 81 -37.56 -47.84 -119.43
N MET A 82 -37.29 -47.52 -120.68
CA MET A 82 -36.58 -46.30 -121.09
C MET A 82 -37.59 -45.33 -121.68
N THR A 83 -37.77 -44.18 -121.04
CA THR A 83 -38.68 -43.11 -121.48
C THR A 83 -38.03 -41.75 -121.34
N ALA A 84 -38.75 -40.68 -121.71
CA ALA A 84 -38.31 -39.31 -121.44
C ALA A 84 -38.03 -39.05 -119.95
N ASP A 85 -38.69 -39.77 -119.04
CA ASP A 85 -38.48 -39.63 -117.58
C ASP A 85 -37.21 -40.33 -117.08
N GLY A 86 -36.54 -41.13 -117.92
CA GLY A 86 -35.32 -41.86 -117.60
C GLY A 86 -35.41 -43.37 -117.83
N VAL A 87 -34.50 -44.11 -117.18
CA VAL A 87 -34.43 -45.58 -117.24
C VAL A 87 -34.81 -46.16 -115.89
N THR A 88 -35.84 -47.01 -115.88
CA THR A 88 -36.34 -47.64 -114.67
C THR A 88 -36.40 -49.15 -114.82
N TYR A 89 -36.06 -49.87 -113.76
CA TYR A 89 -36.33 -51.27 -113.55
C TYR A 89 -37.40 -51.43 -112.48
N ASN A 90 -38.38 -52.27 -112.77
CA ASN A 90 -39.42 -52.66 -111.83
C ASN A 90 -39.58 -54.17 -111.88
N SER A 91 -39.53 -54.80 -110.71
CA SER A 91 -39.94 -56.20 -110.62
C SER A 91 -41.43 -56.34 -110.91
N LYS A 92 -41.86 -57.51 -111.42
CA LYS A 92 -43.26 -57.85 -111.65
C LYS A 92 -44.17 -57.51 -110.46
N ASP A 93 -43.67 -57.70 -109.24
CA ASP A 93 -44.44 -57.45 -108.02
C ASP A 93 -44.80 -55.98 -107.83
N ASN A 94 -43.99 -55.06 -108.40
CA ASN A 94 -44.25 -53.63 -108.39
C ASN A 94 -45.00 -53.12 -109.64
N LEU A 95 -45.57 -54.02 -110.44
CA LEU A 95 -46.31 -53.67 -111.66
C LEU A 95 -47.78 -54.09 -111.55
N ASN A 96 -48.66 -53.21 -112.02
CA ASN A 96 -50.06 -53.51 -112.29
C ASN A 96 -50.17 -54.38 -113.55
N SER A 97 -51.35 -54.98 -113.77
CA SER A 97 -51.60 -55.84 -114.93
C SER A 97 -51.43 -55.12 -116.27
N ASP A 98 -51.58 -53.79 -116.30
CA ASP A 98 -51.37 -52.93 -117.47
C ASP A 98 -49.90 -52.47 -117.64
N GLY A 99 -48.99 -52.89 -116.76
CA GLY A 99 -47.58 -52.51 -116.76
C GLY A 99 -47.27 -51.16 -116.11
N SER A 100 -48.26 -50.47 -115.54
CA SER A 100 -48.02 -49.28 -114.71
C SER A 100 -47.40 -49.65 -113.36
N VAL A 101 -46.61 -48.74 -112.78
CA VAL A 101 -45.91 -48.96 -111.50
C VAL A 101 -46.88 -48.83 -110.33
N LYS A 102 -46.83 -49.75 -109.36
CA LYS A 102 -47.63 -49.73 -108.12
C LYS A 102 -47.11 -48.73 -107.09
N ASP A 103 -45.80 -48.77 -106.81
CA ASP A 103 -45.12 -47.89 -105.87
C ASP A 103 -43.82 -47.37 -106.49
N SER A 104 -43.78 -46.08 -106.78
CA SER A 104 -42.62 -45.42 -107.38
C SER A 104 -41.37 -45.47 -106.49
N LYS A 105 -41.51 -45.68 -105.16
CA LYS A 105 -40.36 -45.83 -104.25
C LYS A 105 -39.65 -47.16 -104.42
N LYS A 106 -40.36 -48.20 -104.89
CA LYS A 106 -39.80 -49.53 -105.17
C LYS A 106 -39.19 -49.68 -106.57
N THR A 107 -39.19 -48.60 -107.34
CA THR A 107 -38.53 -48.54 -108.64
C THR A 107 -37.04 -48.30 -108.48
N ILE A 108 -36.21 -49.13 -109.13
CA ILE A 108 -34.78 -48.86 -109.26
C ILE A 108 -34.58 -48.07 -110.55
N GLY A 109 -33.87 -46.96 -110.53
CA GLY A 109 -33.64 -46.23 -111.77
C GLY A 109 -32.95 -44.89 -111.63
N PHE A 110 -32.60 -44.35 -112.79
CA PHE A 110 -32.10 -42.99 -112.96
C PHE A 110 -33.19 -42.20 -113.67
N THR A 111 -33.85 -41.31 -112.93
CA THR A 111 -34.92 -40.46 -113.46
C THR A 111 -34.57 -38.99 -113.29
N LYS A 112 -35.45 -38.10 -113.74
CA LYS A 112 -35.36 -36.65 -113.45
C LYS A 112 -35.24 -36.31 -111.95
N ASP A 113 -35.68 -37.21 -111.07
CA ASP A 113 -35.64 -37.02 -109.61
C ASP A 113 -34.35 -37.59 -108.98
N GLY A 114 -33.44 -38.13 -109.80
CA GLY A 114 -32.15 -38.67 -109.39
C GLY A 114 -32.07 -40.20 -109.45
N LEU A 115 -31.09 -40.76 -108.73
CA LEU A 115 -30.91 -42.20 -108.58
C LEU A 115 -31.78 -42.71 -107.41
N ASN A 116 -32.69 -43.65 -107.69
CA ASN A 116 -33.34 -44.46 -106.67
C ASN A 116 -32.76 -45.88 -106.68
N ALA A 117 -32.20 -46.30 -105.54
CA ALA A 117 -31.61 -47.63 -105.35
C ALA A 117 -32.46 -48.55 -104.46
N GLU A 118 -33.72 -48.21 -104.18
CA GLU A 118 -34.66 -49.04 -103.39
C GLU A 118 -34.11 -49.41 -102.00
N SER A 119 -33.48 -48.44 -101.30
CA SER A 119 -32.79 -48.64 -100.01
C SER A 119 -31.66 -49.69 -100.03
N LYS A 120 -31.16 -50.08 -101.21
CA LYS A 120 -30.00 -50.96 -101.32
C LYS A 120 -28.71 -50.14 -101.23
N GLN A 121 -27.65 -50.81 -100.80
CA GLN A 121 -26.31 -50.21 -100.80
C GLN A 121 -25.84 -49.95 -102.23
N ILE A 122 -25.33 -48.74 -102.48
CA ILE A 122 -24.62 -48.41 -103.71
C ILE A 122 -23.16 -48.78 -103.50
N LYS A 123 -22.66 -49.78 -104.25
CA LYS A 123 -21.26 -50.24 -104.18
C LYS A 123 -20.44 -49.58 -105.28
N ASN A 124 -19.12 -49.56 -105.10
CA ASN A 124 -18.15 -49.01 -106.06
C ASN A 124 -18.29 -47.49 -106.30
N VAL A 125 -18.62 -46.74 -105.25
CA VAL A 125 -18.58 -45.27 -105.25
C VAL A 125 -17.16 -44.84 -104.89
N ALA A 126 -16.46 -44.16 -105.81
CA ALA A 126 -15.13 -43.59 -105.58
C ALA A 126 -15.16 -42.51 -104.49
N ASP A 127 -13.99 -42.07 -104.02
CA ASP A 127 -13.91 -40.89 -103.14
C ASP A 127 -14.37 -39.67 -103.96
N GLY A 128 -15.32 -38.89 -103.43
CA GLY A 128 -15.73 -37.62 -104.03
C GLY A 128 -14.66 -36.54 -103.84
N GLU A 129 -14.39 -35.72 -104.85
CA GLU A 129 -13.36 -34.68 -104.80
C GLU A 129 -13.96 -33.27 -104.68
N ALA A 130 -15.14 -33.05 -105.28
CA ALA A 130 -15.88 -31.80 -105.19
C ALA A 130 -16.98 -31.88 -104.11
N ASP A 131 -17.38 -30.71 -103.57
CA ASP A 131 -18.45 -30.62 -102.57
C ASP A 131 -19.81 -31.18 -103.05
N SER A 132 -20.01 -31.28 -104.37
CA SER A 132 -21.22 -31.85 -104.99
C SER A 132 -21.17 -33.36 -105.18
N ASP A 133 -20.03 -34.01 -104.97
CA ASP A 133 -19.86 -35.45 -105.17
C ASP A 133 -20.49 -36.24 -104.02
N ALA A 134 -20.91 -37.47 -104.31
CA ALA A 134 -21.39 -38.37 -103.27
C ALA A 134 -20.22 -38.86 -102.41
N ALA A 135 -20.25 -38.55 -101.11
CA ALA A 135 -19.26 -39.07 -100.18
C ALA A 135 -19.49 -40.56 -99.88
N ASN A 136 -18.44 -41.38 -99.98
CA ASN A 136 -18.49 -42.77 -99.54
C ASN A 136 -18.23 -42.88 -98.02
N MET A 137 -18.47 -44.08 -97.46
CA MET A 137 -18.32 -44.30 -96.02
C MET A 137 -16.87 -44.17 -95.51
N LYS A 138 -15.84 -44.26 -96.36
CA LYS A 138 -14.46 -43.99 -95.97
C LYS A 138 -14.30 -42.50 -95.68
N GLN A 139 -14.74 -41.63 -96.58
CA GLN A 139 -14.65 -40.17 -96.42
C GLN A 139 -15.43 -39.66 -95.21
N VAL A 140 -16.63 -40.19 -94.96
CA VAL A 140 -17.43 -39.83 -93.77
C VAL A 140 -16.71 -40.22 -92.48
N ARG A 141 -16.06 -41.39 -92.43
CA ARG A 141 -15.30 -41.83 -91.26
C ARG A 141 -14.02 -41.01 -91.06
N GLU A 142 -13.33 -40.65 -92.14
CA GLU A 142 -12.16 -39.79 -92.10
C GLU A 142 -12.52 -38.40 -91.57
N ALA A 143 -13.58 -37.78 -92.11
CA ALA A 143 -14.08 -36.48 -91.65
C ALA A 143 -14.43 -36.49 -90.16
N ALA A 144 -15.11 -37.53 -89.67
CA ALA A 144 -15.47 -37.68 -88.25
C ALA A 144 -14.26 -37.78 -87.29
N ALA A 145 -13.07 -38.15 -87.79
CA ALA A 145 -11.86 -38.34 -86.97
C ALA A 145 -10.97 -37.07 -86.84
N THR A 146 -11.33 -35.96 -87.49
CA THR A 146 -10.46 -34.78 -87.64
C THR A 146 -10.53 -33.73 -86.52
N SER A 147 -11.53 -33.75 -85.64
CA SER A 147 -11.63 -32.79 -84.53
C SER A 147 -10.36 -32.81 -83.68
N LYS A 148 -9.71 -31.66 -83.44
CA LYS A 148 -8.47 -31.52 -82.68
C LYS A 148 -8.71 -30.65 -81.44
N VAL A 149 -8.26 -31.12 -80.28
CA VAL A 149 -8.20 -30.31 -79.04
C VAL A 149 -6.73 -30.26 -78.61
N GLU A 150 -6.16 -29.07 -78.49
CA GLU A 150 -4.77 -28.87 -78.08
C GLU A 150 -4.67 -28.60 -76.57
N GLU A 151 -3.62 -29.14 -75.94
CA GLU A 151 -3.32 -28.87 -74.52
C GLU A 151 -2.75 -27.45 -74.34
N GLY A 152 -3.36 -26.68 -73.45
CA GLY A 152 -2.81 -25.40 -72.97
C GLY A 152 -1.89 -25.55 -71.75
N LYS A 153 -1.25 -24.46 -71.31
CA LYS A 153 -0.32 -24.42 -70.17
C LYS A 153 -0.84 -25.15 -68.92
N ASN A 154 -2.09 -24.88 -68.54
CA ASN A 154 -2.74 -25.38 -67.30
C ASN A 154 -3.74 -26.53 -67.52
N ILE A 155 -3.87 -27.02 -68.75
CA ILE A 155 -4.91 -27.99 -69.15
C ILE A 155 -4.25 -29.29 -69.58
N SER A 156 -4.78 -30.43 -69.13
CA SER A 156 -4.47 -31.75 -69.67
C SER A 156 -5.63 -32.24 -70.55
N VAL A 157 -5.30 -32.89 -71.67
CA VAL A 157 -6.25 -33.46 -72.62
C VAL A 157 -5.83 -34.89 -72.90
N THR A 158 -6.62 -35.85 -72.43
CA THR A 158 -6.44 -37.26 -72.78
C THR A 158 -7.45 -37.65 -73.85
N THR A 159 -7.00 -38.34 -74.90
CA THR A 159 -7.84 -38.78 -76.02
C THR A 159 -8.10 -40.27 -75.96
N GLU A 160 -9.37 -40.65 -76.08
CA GLU A 160 -9.81 -42.04 -76.29
C GLU A 160 -10.44 -42.15 -77.68
N THR A 161 -10.12 -43.20 -78.43
CA THR A 161 -10.69 -43.44 -79.77
C THR A 161 -11.60 -44.65 -79.72
N ASP A 162 -12.86 -44.46 -80.09
CA ASP A 162 -13.81 -45.56 -80.22
C ASP A 162 -13.39 -46.48 -81.39
N PRO A 163 -13.16 -47.78 -81.14
CA PRO A 163 -12.60 -48.67 -82.16
C PRO A 163 -13.54 -48.94 -83.35
N ALA A 164 -14.86 -48.82 -83.17
CA ALA A 164 -15.88 -49.17 -84.17
C ALA A 164 -16.29 -47.98 -85.05
N THR A 165 -16.44 -46.81 -84.45
CA THR A 165 -16.87 -45.57 -85.11
C THR A 165 -15.71 -44.68 -85.52
N LYS A 166 -14.52 -44.88 -84.91
CA LYS A 166 -13.35 -43.99 -85.00
C LYS A 166 -13.57 -42.59 -84.42
N ALA A 167 -14.67 -42.39 -83.68
CA ALA A 167 -14.93 -41.15 -82.96
C ALA A 167 -13.89 -40.95 -81.85
N LYS A 168 -13.46 -39.71 -81.64
CA LYS A 168 -12.54 -39.33 -80.57
C LYS A 168 -13.29 -38.66 -79.43
N THR A 169 -13.05 -39.14 -78.21
CA THR A 169 -13.49 -38.48 -76.97
C THR A 169 -12.31 -37.76 -76.34
N TYR A 170 -12.47 -36.47 -76.09
CA TYR A 170 -11.47 -35.63 -75.42
C TYR A 170 -11.88 -35.39 -73.98
N LYS A 171 -11.09 -35.91 -73.03
CA LYS A 171 -11.25 -35.60 -71.61
C LYS A 171 -10.33 -34.46 -71.25
N VAL A 172 -10.92 -33.31 -70.94
CA VAL A 172 -10.22 -32.06 -70.62
C VAL A 172 -10.28 -31.82 -69.10
N ALA A 173 -9.13 -31.61 -68.47
CA ALA A 173 -9.03 -31.33 -67.04
C ALA A 173 -7.99 -30.23 -66.75
N LEU A 174 -8.03 -29.65 -65.56
CA LEU A 174 -6.92 -28.85 -65.04
C LEU A 174 -5.77 -29.77 -64.63
N LYS A 175 -4.53 -29.32 -64.85
CA LYS A 175 -3.35 -29.95 -64.25
C LYS A 175 -3.35 -29.72 -62.74
N ASP A 176 -2.75 -30.63 -61.97
CA ASP A 176 -2.57 -30.46 -60.52
C ASP A 176 -1.78 -29.18 -60.19
N THR A 177 -0.84 -28.81 -61.05
CA THR A 177 -0.14 -27.54 -61.00
C THR A 177 -0.72 -26.56 -62.02
N VAL A 178 -1.23 -25.44 -61.54
CA VAL A 178 -1.74 -24.34 -62.35
C VAL A 178 -0.84 -23.11 -62.12
N THR A 179 -0.38 -22.48 -63.19
CA THR A 179 0.36 -21.21 -63.11
C THR A 179 -0.40 -20.13 -63.86
N LEU A 180 -0.76 -19.06 -63.14
CA LEU A 180 -1.41 -17.87 -63.67
C LEU A 180 -0.36 -16.75 -63.81
N GLY A 181 -0.29 -16.09 -64.95
CA GLY A 181 0.75 -15.09 -65.21
C GLY A 181 2.15 -15.70 -65.43
N GLU A 182 3.16 -14.84 -65.46
CA GLU A 182 4.57 -15.16 -65.74
C GLU A 182 5.53 -14.26 -64.96
N GLY A 183 6.79 -14.68 -64.85
CA GLY A 183 7.84 -13.97 -64.11
C GLY A 183 7.48 -13.71 -62.65
N ASP A 184 7.85 -12.52 -62.15
CA ASP A 184 7.61 -12.10 -60.76
C ASP A 184 6.12 -11.88 -60.41
N LYS A 185 5.22 -11.96 -61.40
CA LYS A 185 3.77 -11.85 -61.20
C LYS A 185 3.07 -13.20 -61.23
N ALA A 186 3.82 -14.29 -61.35
CA ALA A 186 3.24 -15.63 -61.43
C ALA A 186 2.56 -16.02 -60.12
N VAL A 187 1.37 -16.62 -60.22
CA VAL A 187 0.70 -17.32 -59.12
C VAL A 187 0.67 -18.80 -59.45
N LYS A 188 1.41 -19.59 -58.67
CA LYS A 188 1.46 -21.04 -58.80
C LYS A 188 0.57 -21.66 -57.73
N VAL A 189 -0.38 -22.50 -58.15
CA VAL A 189 -1.16 -23.37 -57.28
C VAL A 189 -0.73 -24.80 -57.58
N ASP A 190 -0.35 -25.54 -56.55
CA ASP A 190 0.09 -26.92 -56.67
C ASP A 190 -0.75 -27.81 -55.75
N GLY A 191 -1.74 -28.46 -56.34
CA GLY A 191 -2.64 -29.38 -55.65
C GLY A 191 -1.96 -30.65 -55.17
N ALA A 192 -0.84 -31.07 -55.77
CA ALA A 192 -0.11 -32.26 -55.36
C ALA A 192 0.64 -32.04 -54.04
N THR A 193 1.17 -30.83 -53.83
CA THR A 193 1.84 -30.46 -52.57
C THR A 193 0.95 -29.72 -51.59
N GLY A 194 -0.23 -29.26 -52.01
CA GLY A 194 -1.12 -28.42 -51.20
C GLY A 194 -0.56 -27.01 -50.98
N THR A 195 0.24 -26.51 -51.93
CA THR A 195 0.94 -25.23 -51.81
C THR A 195 0.43 -24.19 -52.81
N MET A 196 0.54 -22.92 -52.43
CA MET A 196 0.36 -21.79 -53.33
C MET A 196 1.53 -20.83 -53.19
N THR A 197 1.97 -20.22 -54.28
CA THR A 197 3.01 -19.19 -54.27
C THR A 197 2.64 -18.05 -55.21
N ALA A 198 2.61 -16.83 -54.69
CA ALA A 198 2.46 -15.62 -55.48
C ALA A 198 3.79 -14.88 -55.54
N GLY A 199 4.29 -14.62 -56.76
CA GLY A 199 5.57 -14.01 -57.02
C GLY A 199 6.77 -14.97 -56.88
N THR A 200 7.96 -14.43 -57.09
CA THR A 200 9.24 -15.15 -57.04
C THR A 200 10.27 -14.40 -56.20
N GLY A 201 11.36 -15.08 -55.81
CA GLY A 201 12.46 -14.48 -55.05
C GLY A 201 12.06 -14.03 -53.64
N GLU A 202 12.68 -12.94 -53.18
CA GLU A 202 12.53 -12.45 -51.80
C GLU A 202 11.18 -11.83 -51.47
N ASN A 203 10.35 -11.57 -52.47
CA ASN A 203 9.01 -10.98 -52.32
C ASN A 203 7.89 -12.03 -52.43
N ALA A 204 8.24 -13.30 -52.61
CA ALA A 204 7.26 -14.37 -52.78
C ALA A 204 6.39 -14.54 -51.51
N VAL A 205 5.09 -14.74 -51.72
CA VAL A 205 4.16 -15.13 -50.66
C VAL A 205 3.78 -16.59 -50.87
N GLY A 206 4.24 -17.45 -49.96
CA GLY A 206 3.96 -18.88 -49.94
C GLY A 206 2.88 -19.25 -48.93
N ILE A 207 2.00 -20.17 -49.30
CA ILE A 207 1.05 -20.86 -48.41
C ILE A 207 1.34 -22.35 -48.54
N ASP A 208 1.49 -23.03 -47.40
CA ASP A 208 1.68 -24.47 -47.31
C ASP A 208 0.58 -25.05 -46.41
N GLY A 209 -0.45 -25.63 -47.04
CA GLY A 209 -1.57 -26.22 -46.34
C GLY A 209 -1.19 -27.50 -45.57
N LYS A 210 -0.12 -28.20 -45.97
CA LYS A 210 0.35 -29.41 -45.29
C LYS A 210 1.01 -29.08 -43.95
N ASN A 211 1.80 -28.01 -43.92
CA ASN A 211 2.48 -27.56 -42.70
C ASN A 211 1.69 -26.48 -41.93
N ALA A 212 0.52 -26.07 -42.43
CA ALA A 212 -0.28 -24.94 -41.94
C ALA A 212 0.55 -23.66 -41.79
N THR A 213 1.37 -23.34 -42.80
CA THR A 213 2.22 -22.14 -42.76
C THR A 213 1.90 -21.14 -43.85
N ILE A 214 2.12 -19.87 -43.54
CA ILE A 214 2.14 -18.76 -44.50
C ILE A 214 3.47 -18.04 -44.35
N LYS A 215 4.16 -17.78 -45.45
CA LYS A 215 5.44 -17.06 -45.47
C LYS A 215 5.40 -15.96 -46.50
N ALA A 216 5.51 -14.72 -46.06
CA ALA A 216 5.72 -13.56 -46.92
C ALA A 216 7.18 -13.12 -46.87
N GLY A 217 7.85 -13.23 -48.01
CA GLY A 217 9.24 -12.90 -48.23
C GLY A 217 10.27 -13.86 -47.62
N SER A 218 11.54 -13.48 -47.64
CA SER A 218 12.66 -14.28 -47.15
C SER A 218 13.64 -13.50 -46.27
N GLY A 219 14.58 -14.21 -45.63
CA GLY A 219 15.59 -13.63 -44.74
C GLY A 219 15.02 -13.10 -43.42
N ASP A 220 15.79 -12.22 -42.77
CA ASP A 220 15.52 -11.71 -41.42
C ASP A 220 14.31 -10.78 -41.31
N LYS A 221 13.68 -10.41 -42.43
CA LYS A 221 12.48 -9.57 -42.51
C LYS A 221 11.24 -10.35 -42.93
N ALA A 222 11.36 -11.66 -43.14
CA ALA A 222 10.23 -12.49 -43.50
C ALA A 222 9.13 -12.42 -42.43
N VAL A 223 7.89 -12.52 -42.88
CA VAL A 223 6.74 -12.73 -42.00
C VAL A 223 6.29 -14.17 -42.16
N THR A 224 6.39 -14.96 -41.09
CA THR A 224 5.94 -16.35 -41.08
C THR A 224 4.85 -16.57 -40.06
N ILE A 225 3.79 -17.26 -40.46
CA ILE A 225 2.70 -17.71 -39.60
C ILE A 225 2.73 -19.23 -39.61
N ASN A 226 2.70 -19.85 -38.44
CA ASN A 226 2.63 -21.29 -38.26
C ASN A 226 1.40 -21.64 -37.42
N GLY A 227 0.37 -22.17 -38.06
CA GLY A 227 -0.89 -22.53 -37.44
C GLY A 227 -0.83 -23.77 -36.54
N THR A 228 0.18 -24.63 -36.67
CA THR A 228 0.33 -25.81 -35.79
C THR A 228 0.87 -25.44 -34.41
N THR A 229 1.69 -24.39 -34.33
CA THR A 229 2.31 -23.89 -33.08
C THR A 229 1.68 -22.59 -32.57
N GLY A 230 0.82 -21.96 -33.37
CA GLY A 230 0.30 -20.61 -33.11
C GLY A 230 1.39 -19.53 -33.15
N HIS A 231 2.51 -19.80 -33.82
CA HIS A 231 3.67 -18.90 -33.86
C HIS A 231 3.58 -17.92 -35.03
N VAL A 232 3.82 -16.63 -34.77
CA VAL A 232 3.94 -15.59 -35.80
C VAL A 232 5.27 -14.87 -35.62
N GLN A 233 6.13 -14.94 -36.62
CA GLN A 233 7.39 -14.20 -36.68
C GLN A 233 7.24 -13.05 -37.68
N ALA A 234 7.52 -11.83 -37.25
CA ALA A 234 7.57 -10.64 -38.11
C ALA A 234 8.95 -9.97 -37.93
N GLY A 235 9.87 -10.32 -38.82
CA GLY A 235 11.27 -9.91 -38.68
C GLY A 235 11.88 -10.45 -37.39
N LYS A 236 12.23 -9.58 -36.43
CA LYS A 236 12.75 -9.98 -35.10
C LYS A 236 11.65 -10.27 -34.06
N VAL A 237 10.44 -9.74 -34.25
CA VAL A 237 9.36 -9.87 -33.26
C VAL A 237 8.63 -11.18 -33.45
N ALA A 238 8.45 -11.92 -32.37
CA ALA A 238 7.74 -13.19 -32.38
C ALA A 238 6.55 -13.17 -31.42
N VAL A 239 5.40 -13.65 -31.89
CA VAL A 239 4.24 -13.98 -31.06
C VAL A 239 4.19 -15.50 -30.97
N ASP A 240 4.30 -16.03 -29.76
CA ASP A 240 4.29 -17.47 -29.52
C ASP A 240 2.96 -17.85 -28.85
N GLY A 241 2.04 -18.42 -29.62
CA GLY A 241 0.74 -18.85 -29.12
C GLY A 241 0.79 -20.04 -28.15
N THR A 242 1.88 -20.81 -28.14
CA THR A 242 2.03 -21.96 -27.23
C THR A 242 2.36 -21.50 -25.81
N THR A 243 3.24 -20.50 -25.69
CA THR A 243 3.66 -19.92 -24.40
C THR A 243 2.85 -18.67 -24.02
N GLY A 244 2.10 -18.09 -24.96
CA GLY A 244 1.34 -16.86 -24.76
C GLY A 244 2.23 -15.62 -24.66
N THR A 245 3.42 -15.63 -25.27
CA THR A 245 4.42 -14.57 -25.11
C THR A 245 4.64 -13.75 -26.38
N VAL A 246 5.11 -12.52 -26.21
CA VAL A 246 5.62 -11.68 -27.29
C VAL A 246 7.10 -11.38 -27.00
N SER A 247 7.99 -11.77 -27.91
CA SER A 247 9.44 -11.65 -27.76
C SER A 247 10.10 -10.93 -28.93
N GLY A 248 11.40 -10.64 -28.81
CA GLY A 248 12.15 -9.91 -29.83
C GLY A 248 11.93 -8.38 -29.85
N LEU A 249 11.15 -7.87 -28.90
CA LEU A 249 10.99 -6.43 -28.65
C LEU A 249 12.31 -5.82 -28.13
N THR A 250 12.66 -4.64 -28.65
CA THR A 250 13.95 -3.98 -28.36
C THR A 250 13.88 -2.92 -27.26
N ASN A 251 12.68 -2.56 -26.80
CA ASN A 251 12.47 -1.60 -25.73
C ASN A 251 12.76 -2.25 -24.36
N THR A 252 14.04 -2.44 -24.03
CA THR A 252 14.50 -3.06 -22.78
C THR A 252 15.01 -2.06 -21.74
N ASP A 253 15.12 -0.78 -22.08
CA ASP A 253 15.47 0.32 -21.18
C ASP A 253 14.25 1.14 -20.77
N TRP A 254 14.21 1.55 -19.50
CA TRP A 254 13.17 2.43 -18.96
C TRP A 254 13.66 3.88 -18.90
N ASP A 255 12.95 4.76 -19.60
CA ASP A 255 13.13 6.21 -19.56
C ASP A 255 11.79 6.87 -19.14
N PRO A 256 11.69 7.42 -17.92
CA PRO A 256 10.47 8.03 -17.43
C PRO A 256 10.12 9.36 -18.12
N GLU A 257 11.05 10.01 -18.83
CA GLU A 257 10.82 11.29 -19.50
C GLU A 257 10.30 11.12 -20.94
N HIS A 258 10.58 9.98 -21.59
CA HIS A 258 10.24 9.71 -22.99
C HIS A 258 9.33 8.49 -23.18
N ILE A 259 8.16 8.51 -22.55
CA ILE A 259 7.18 7.41 -22.64
C ILE A 259 6.47 7.45 -24.00
N THR A 260 6.55 6.36 -24.77
CA THR A 260 5.75 6.19 -25.98
C THR A 260 4.41 5.53 -25.65
N THR A 261 3.31 6.27 -25.82
CA THR A 261 1.95 5.75 -25.56
C THR A 261 1.54 4.64 -26.53
N GLY A 262 0.73 3.70 -26.05
CA GLY A 262 0.18 2.58 -26.84
C GLY A 262 1.19 1.47 -27.22
N ARG A 263 2.45 1.56 -26.77
CA ARG A 263 3.48 0.55 -27.02
C ARG A 263 3.54 -0.47 -25.87
N ALA A 264 3.63 -1.76 -26.20
CA ALA A 264 3.87 -2.81 -25.21
C ALA A 264 5.26 -2.66 -24.56
N ALA A 265 5.35 -2.84 -23.24
CA ALA A 265 6.62 -2.84 -22.50
C ALA A 265 7.24 -4.25 -22.45
N THR A 266 8.57 -4.33 -22.42
CA THR A 266 9.26 -5.61 -22.13
C THR A 266 9.38 -5.83 -20.62
N GLU A 267 9.56 -7.09 -20.20
CA GLU A 267 9.82 -7.42 -18.79
C GLU A 267 11.08 -6.74 -18.25
N ASP A 268 12.12 -6.58 -19.08
CA ASP A 268 13.34 -5.84 -18.72
C ASP A 268 13.05 -4.36 -18.46
N GLN A 269 12.23 -3.73 -19.31
CA GLN A 269 11.75 -2.38 -19.10
C GLN A 269 10.97 -2.25 -17.79
N LEU A 270 10.03 -3.16 -17.55
CA LEU A 270 9.21 -3.16 -16.34
C LEU A 270 10.06 -3.38 -15.08
N LYS A 271 11.07 -4.26 -15.15
CA LYS A 271 12.02 -4.50 -14.06
C LYS A 271 12.82 -3.23 -13.72
N LYS A 272 13.29 -2.49 -14.73
CA LYS A 272 13.99 -1.21 -14.53
C LYS A 272 13.07 -0.13 -13.98
N ALA A 273 11.84 -0.03 -14.49
CA ALA A 273 10.82 0.89 -13.98
C ALA A 273 10.50 0.61 -12.50
N ALA A 274 10.26 -0.66 -12.16
CA ALA A 274 10.00 -1.10 -10.80
C ALA A 274 11.21 -0.89 -9.87
N ALA A 275 12.43 -1.01 -10.38
CA ALA A 275 13.64 -0.73 -9.62
C ALA A 275 13.81 0.77 -9.32
N GLN A 276 13.48 1.65 -10.28
CA GLN A 276 13.49 3.10 -10.07
C GLN A 276 12.34 3.57 -9.16
N ALA A 277 11.20 2.89 -9.13
CA ALA A 277 10.05 3.23 -8.30
C ALA A 277 10.23 2.95 -6.79
N LYS A 278 11.44 2.59 -6.33
CA LYS A 278 11.71 2.27 -4.92
C LYS A 278 11.81 3.53 -4.07
N THR A 279 10.98 3.60 -3.03
CA THR A 279 11.12 4.59 -1.95
C THR A 279 12.12 4.08 -0.90
N LYS A 280 13.06 4.94 -0.48
CA LYS A 280 14.03 4.64 0.58
C LYS A 280 13.56 5.29 1.88
N VAL A 281 13.43 4.51 2.95
CA VAL A 281 13.14 5.01 4.31
C VAL A 281 14.32 4.63 5.20
N GLU A 282 15.00 5.63 5.76
CA GLU A 282 16.14 5.44 6.65
C GLU A 282 15.88 6.08 8.01
N ALA A 283 16.36 5.43 9.07
CA ALA A 283 16.43 6.07 10.37
C ALA A 283 17.47 7.19 10.32
N GLY A 284 17.01 8.45 10.33
CA GLY A 284 17.90 9.62 10.30
C GLY A 284 18.72 9.82 11.59
N SER A 285 18.45 9.06 12.65
CA SER A 285 19.21 9.08 13.90
C SER A 285 19.09 7.74 14.63
N THR A 286 19.91 7.53 15.66
CA THR A 286 19.86 6.36 16.55
C THR A 286 18.58 6.28 17.40
N ASN A 287 17.85 7.39 17.53
CA ASN A 287 16.63 7.48 18.33
C ASN A 287 15.34 7.12 17.56
N VAL A 288 15.43 6.93 16.25
CA VAL A 288 14.31 6.52 15.39
C VAL A 288 14.56 5.09 14.93
N LYS A 289 13.57 4.23 15.07
CA LYS A 289 13.60 2.85 14.58
C LYS A 289 12.72 2.75 13.35
N VAL A 290 13.27 2.16 12.28
CA VAL A 290 12.51 1.82 11.08
C VAL A 290 12.53 0.30 10.94
N ASP A 291 11.39 -0.34 11.20
CA ASP A 291 11.20 -1.77 10.98
C ASP A 291 10.51 -2.01 9.63
N GLU A 292 11.03 -2.95 8.85
CA GLU A 292 10.39 -3.40 7.61
C GLU A 292 9.49 -4.62 7.90
N LYS A 293 8.22 -4.53 7.51
CA LYS A 293 7.29 -5.66 7.51
C LYS A 293 6.91 -6.01 6.07
N VAL A 294 7.15 -7.26 5.68
CA VAL A 294 6.66 -7.81 4.41
C VAL A 294 5.24 -8.34 4.62
N ASN A 295 4.29 -7.82 3.83
CA ASN A 295 2.89 -8.22 3.85
C ASN A 295 2.66 -9.49 3.00
N PRO A 296 1.52 -10.20 3.16
CA PRO A 296 1.22 -11.41 2.37
C PRO A 296 1.19 -11.20 0.86
N ASP A 297 0.84 -9.99 0.40
CA ASP A 297 0.86 -9.58 -1.01
C ASP A 297 2.27 -9.20 -1.51
N LYS A 298 3.30 -9.41 -0.67
CA LYS A 298 4.71 -9.02 -0.88
C LYS A 298 4.97 -7.51 -0.88
N SER A 299 3.97 -6.68 -0.60
CA SER A 299 4.20 -5.25 -0.33
C SER A 299 4.97 -5.06 0.97
N LYS A 300 5.61 -3.90 1.15
CA LYS A 300 6.39 -3.57 2.33
C LYS A 300 5.73 -2.44 3.10
N THR A 301 5.57 -2.61 4.41
CA THR A 301 5.19 -1.55 5.35
C THR A 301 6.41 -1.19 6.20
N TYR A 302 6.80 0.08 6.20
CA TYR A 302 7.83 0.61 7.10
C TYR A 302 7.15 1.17 8.35
N VAL A 303 7.43 0.58 9.51
CA VAL A 303 6.96 1.08 10.81
C VAL A 303 8.03 1.98 11.39
N VAL A 304 7.68 3.24 11.63
CA VAL A 304 8.61 4.27 12.13
C VAL A 304 8.22 4.65 13.55
N ASP A 305 9.04 4.25 14.52
CA ASP A 305 8.82 4.46 15.94
C ASP A 305 10.00 5.18 16.59
N LEU A 306 9.78 5.76 17.78
CA LEU A 306 10.86 6.20 18.65
C LEU A 306 11.47 5.01 19.38
N GLY A 307 12.79 5.06 19.61
CA GLY A 307 13.48 4.13 20.49
C GLY A 307 12.93 4.20 21.92
N LYS A 308 12.97 3.08 22.65
CA LYS A 308 12.59 3.03 24.07
C LYS A 308 13.51 3.89 24.94
N ASP A 309 14.80 3.85 24.62
CA ASP A 309 15.82 4.70 25.22
C ASP A 309 16.24 5.74 24.19
N LEU A 310 16.17 7.02 24.57
CA LEU A 310 16.67 8.11 23.75
C LEU A 310 18.07 8.50 24.24
N LYS A 311 19.05 8.44 23.35
CA LYS A 311 20.46 8.73 23.64
C LYS A 311 20.93 9.94 22.83
N ASP A 312 22.02 10.56 23.27
CA ASP A 312 22.70 11.65 22.56
C ASP A 312 21.76 12.83 22.22
N LEU A 313 20.75 13.06 23.06
CA LEU A 313 19.88 14.22 22.96
C LEU A 313 20.54 15.43 23.61
N ASN A 314 20.60 16.55 22.89
CA ASN A 314 21.02 17.83 23.46
C ASN A 314 20.02 18.32 24.53
N SER A 315 18.73 18.17 24.26
CA SER A 315 17.67 18.50 25.22
C SER A 315 16.35 17.82 24.91
N VAL A 316 15.54 17.65 25.94
CA VAL A 316 14.11 17.27 25.88
C VAL A 316 13.31 18.42 26.46
N THR A 317 12.29 18.89 25.76
CA THR A 317 11.32 19.86 26.29
C THR A 317 9.93 19.28 26.14
N THR A 318 9.21 19.15 27.24
CA THR A 318 7.80 18.77 27.26
C THR A 318 6.99 19.96 27.78
N GLY A 319 5.76 20.15 27.29
CA GLY A 319 4.97 21.29 27.72
C GLY A 319 3.56 21.31 27.18
N GLY A 320 2.76 22.22 27.73
CA GLY A 320 1.38 22.47 27.35
C GLY A 320 0.80 23.63 28.16
N ALA A 321 -0.52 23.78 28.18
CA ALA A 321 -1.19 24.92 28.82
C ALA A 321 -0.90 25.09 30.33
N LYS A 322 -0.38 24.05 31.01
CA LYS A 322 -0.08 24.07 32.45
C LYS A 322 1.39 24.35 32.78
N GLY A 323 2.26 24.51 31.78
CA GLY A 323 3.69 24.76 31.97
C GLY A 323 4.58 23.92 31.05
N THR A 324 5.88 24.01 31.29
CA THR A 324 6.94 23.36 30.51
C THR A 324 7.96 22.70 31.44
N ALA A 325 8.46 21.52 31.08
CA ALA A 325 9.63 20.90 31.67
C ALA A 325 10.72 20.75 30.61
N ARG A 326 11.96 21.07 30.96
CA ARG A 326 13.14 20.95 30.08
C ARG A 326 14.23 20.18 30.81
N MET A 327 14.87 19.25 30.11
CA MET A 327 16.08 18.56 30.52
C MET A 327 17.12 18.74 29.41
N GLY A 328 18.25 19.39 29.70
CA GLY A 328 19.28 19.64 28.70
C GLY A 328 20.25 20.72 29.16
N ASP A 329 21.40 20.82 28.51
CA ASP A 329 22.42 21.83 28.83
C ASP A 329 22.89 21.82 30.31
N GLY A 330 22.95 20.63 30.93
CA GLY A 330 23.36 20.47 32.33
C GLY A 330 22.33 20.98 33.36
N GLU A 331 21.12 21.30 32.92
CA GLU A 331 20.02 21.78 33.76
C GLU A 331 18.73 20.97 33.54
N MET A 332 17.98 20.75 34.61
CA MET A 332 16.58 20.36 34.57
C MET A 332 15.75 21.53 35.10
N SER A 333 14.73 21.96 34.36
CA SER A 333 13.83 23.02 34.81
C SER A 333 12.36 22.69 34.58
N VAL A 334 11.51 23.18 35.48
CA VAL A 334 10.05 23.14 35.36
C VAL A 334 9.53 24.55 35.55
N THR A 335 8.75 25.04 34.60
CA THR A 335 8.09 26.35 34.67
C THR A 335 6.59 26.13 34.61
N SER A 336 5.83 26.56 35.62
CA SER A 336 4.37 26.47 35.61
C SER A 336 3.74 27.51 34.68
N SER A 337 2.46 27.36 34.36
CA SER A 337 1.71 28.39 33.61
C SER A 337 1.65 29.75 34.31
N ALA A 338 1.82 29.77 35.64
CA ALA A 338 1.92 30.99 36.43
C ALA A 338 3.35 31.58 36.45
N GLY A 339 4.31 30.99 35.73
CA GLY A 339 5.70 31.46 35.65
C GLY A 339 6.61 31.04 36.81
N ASN A 340 6.12 30.24 37.77
CA ASN A 340 6.98 29.72 38.84
C ASN A 340 7.97 28.73 38.25
N LYS A 341 9.26 28.90 38.53
CA LYS A 341 10.35 28.12 37.95
C LYS A 341 11.14 27.38 39.02
N THR A 342 11.21 26.06 38.88
CA THR A 342 12.16 25.21 39.60
C THR A 342 13.31 24.85 38.66
N VAL A 343 14.54 25.02 39.12
CA VAL A 343 15.77 24.70 38.40
C VAL A 343 16.60 23.76 39.25
N LEU A 344 17.11 22.69 38.65
CA LEU A 344 18.11 21.79 39.22
C LEU A 344 19.30 21.75 38.27
N ASN A 345 20.47 22.18 38.75
CA ASN A 345 21.72 22.15 37.99
C ASN A 345 22.90 21.87 38.94
N GLY A 346 24.14 22.02 38.44
CA GLY A 346 25.35 21.78 39.24
C GLY A 346 25.48 22.65 40.50
N SER A 347 24.72 23.74 40.62
CA SER A 347 24.70 24.59 41.83
C SER A 347 23.67 24.14 42.88
N GLY A 348 22.81 23.18 42.55
CA GLY A 348 21.74 22.67 43.42
C GLY A 348 20.34 22.91 42.85
N MET A 349 19.34 22.96 43.74
CA MET A 349 17.93 23.19 43.40
C MET A 349 17.52 24.61 43.79
N VAL A 350 16.85 25.32 42.89
CA VAL A 350 16.32 26.68 43.11
C VAL A 350 14.85 26.71 42.69
N ILE A 351 13.99 27.22 43.56
CA ILE A 351 12.58 27.48 43.29
C ILE A 351 12.37 28.99 43.35
N SER A 352 11.83 29.54 42.26
CA SER A 352 11.63 30.98 42.07
C SER A 352 10.24 31.27 41.54
N SER A 353 9.69 32.42 41.95
CA SER A 353 8.44 32.96 41.42
C SER A 353 8.74 34.15 40.49
N PRO A 354 7.86 34.46 39.52
CA PRO A 354 8.03 35.64 38.69
C PRO A 354 7.98 36.91 39.56
N GLY A 355 8.80 37.91 39.25
CA GLY A 355 8.73 39.25 39.87
C GLY A 355 9.48 39.42 41.20
N ASN A 356 10.72 38.94 41.32
CA ASN A 356 11.62 39.15 42.48
C ASN A 356 11.04 38.69 43.84
N GLY A 357 10.18 37.67 43.84
CA GLY A 357 9.67 37.07 45.09
C GLY A 357 10.74 36.28 45.86
N PRO A 358 10.40 35.78 47.07
CA PRO A 358 11.28 34.91 47.86
C PRO A 358 11.81 33.72 47.06
N VAL A 359 13.12 33.54 47.04
CA VAL A 359 13.77 32.40 46.37
C VAL A 359 14.13 31.34 47.40
N VAL A 360 13.69 30.11 47.17
CA VAL A 360 14.07 28.94 47.97
C VAL A 360 15.17 28.20 47.24
N SER A 361 16.29 27.93 47.89
CA SER A 361 17.40 27.20 47.28
C SER A 361 18.03 26.18 48.22
N LEU A 362 18.30 24.99 47.71
CA LEU A 362 19.13 23.98 48.35
C LEU A 362 20.42 23.85 47.53
N THR A 363 21.54 24.29 48.12
CA THR A 363 22.86 24.28 47.48
C THR A 363 23.86 23.52 48.35
N ASN A 364 25.12 23.42 47.92
CA ASN A 364 26.21 22.88 48.76
C ASN A 364 26.48 23.70 50.04
N LYS A 365 25.90 24.90 50.17
CA LYS A 365 25.95 25.74 51.39
C LYS A 365 24.78 25.49 52.36
N GLY A 366 23.90 24.55 52.04
CA GLY A 366 22.69 24.25 52.81
C GLY A 366 21.41 24.87 52.22
N LEU A 367 20.37 24.91 53.06
CA LEU A 367 19.03 25.42 52.71
C LEU A 367 18.93 26.92 52.97
N ASN A 368 18.54 27.69 51.95
CA ASN A 368 18.00 29.03 52.10
C ASN A 368 16.49 28.99 51.82
N ASN A 369 15.67 29.24 52.84
CA ASN A 369 14.21 29.22 52.71
C ASN A 369 13.62 30.54 52.20
N GLY A 370 14.45 31.48 51.73
CA GLY A 370 14.00 32.76 51.18
C GLY A 370 13.30 33.67 52.20
N GLY A 371 13.58 33.50 53.50
CA GLY A 371 12.88 34.20 54.57
C GLY A 371 11.49 33.64 54.90
N ASN A 372 11.06 32.56 54.26
CA ASN A 372 9.81 31.89 54.61
C ASN A 372 9.93 31.18 55.97
N LYS A 373 8.81 31.07 56.70
CA LYS A 373 8.74 30.26 57.93
C LYS A 373 8.94 28.79 57.59
N ILE A 374 9.76 28.10 58.39
CA ILE A 374 9.86 26.63 58.37
C ILE A 374 8.89 26.11 59.43
N THR A 375 7.78 25.52 59.00
CA THR A 375 6.78 24.90 59.89
C THR A 375 6.95 23.40 59.93
N ASN A 376 6.30 22.73 60.89
CA ASN A 376 6.39 21.27 61.06
C ASN A 376 7.80 20.76 61.40
N VAL A 377 8.61 21.61 62.07
CA VAL A 377 9.89 21.20 62.66
C VAL A 377 9.58 20.41 63.94
N GLY A 378 9.91 19.11 63.94
CA GLY A 378 9.83 18.27 65.13
C GLY A 378 10.70 18.81 66.27
N ALA A 379 10.46 18.34 67.50
CA ALA A 379 11.34 18.71 68.60
C ALA A 379 12.75 18.16 68.36
N GLY A 380 13.74 19.04 68.24
CA GLY A 380 15.13 18.66 68.06
C GLY A 380 15.73 18.08 69.34
N THR A 381 16.77 17.27 69.22
CA THR A 381 17.51 16.78 70.39
C THR A 381 18.31 17.92 71.01
N VAL A 382 18.07 18.25 72.29
CA VAL A 382 18.82 19.29 73.02
C VAL A 382 19.97 18.62 73.78
N ALA A 383 21.10 18.43 73.09
CA ALA A 383 22.32 17.85 73.64
C ALA A 383 23.57 18.52 73.03
N LEU A 384 24.72 18.42 73.71
CA LEU A 384 25.99 18.92 73.19
C LEU A 384 26.33 18.23 71.87
N GLY A 385 26.66 19.02 70.84
CA GLY A 385 26.97 18.53 69.51
C GLY A 385 25.74 18.22 68.62
N SER A 386 24.52 18.42 69.11
CA SER A 386 23.31 18.26 68.28
C SER A 386 23.29 19.27 67.12
N MET A 387 22.93 18.78 65.93
CA MET A 387 22.74 19.59 64.72
C MET A 387 21.26 19.73 64.36
N ASP A 388 20.36 19.30 65.26
CA ASP A 388 18.92 19.37 65.04
C ASP A 388 18.45 20.84 65.11
N ALA A 389 17.51 21.19 64.23
CA ALA A 389 16.78 22.43 64.38
C ALA A 389 15.88 22.34 65.63
N VAL A 390 15.94 23.35 66.50
CA VAL A 390 15.00 23.48 67.62
C VAL A 390 13.75 24.22 67.16
N ASN A 391 12.59 23.77 67.63
CA ASN A 391 11.33 24.44 67.31
C ASN A 391 10.95 25.51 68.36
N GLY A 392 9.92 26.30 68.06
CA GLY A 392 9.49 27.40 68.92
C GLY A 392 9.02 26.95 70.32
N ASP A 393 8.45 25.75 70.43
CA ASP A 393 8.03 25.17 71.70
C ASP A 393 9.23 24.88 72.63
N GLN A 394 10.33 24.39 72.08
CA GLN A 394 11.58 24.18 72.83
C GLN A 394 12.21 25.49 73.30
N LEU A 395 12.25 26.52 72.44
CA LEU A 395 12.75 27.83 72.84
C LEU A 395 11.84 28.50 73.88
N ALA A 396 10.53 28.37 73.74
CA ALA A 396 9.56 28.91 74.70
C ALA A 396 9.77 28.34 76.12
N ARG A 397 10.05 27.04 76.25
CA ARG A 397 10.42 26.43 77.53
C ARG A 397 11.68 27.05 78.15
N VAL A 398 12.71 27.30 77.36
CA VAL A 398 13.95 27.97 77.83
C VAL A 398 13.66 29.40 78.27
N VAL A 399 12.91 30.16 77.48
CA VAL A 399 12.53 31.55 77.82
C VAL A 399 11.75 31.60 79.14
N ASN A 400 10.80 30.70 79.34
CA ASN A 400 10.06 30.60 80.61
C ASN A 400 11.00 30.30 81.78
N LYS A 401 11.96 29.36 81.61
CA LYS A 401 12.92 29.03 82.67
C LYS A 401 13.85 30.19 83.01
N VAL A 402 14.29 30.97 82.02
CA VAL A 402 15.08 32.19 82.25
C VAL A 402 14.28 33.24 83.01
N GLY A 403 12.98 33.36 82.71
CA GLY A 403 12.06 34.21 83.48
C GLY A 403 11.98 33.82 84.97
N GLU A 404 11.87 32.53 85.27
CA GLU A 404 11.89 32.00 86.65
C GLU A 404 13.19 32.35 87.38
N VAL A 405 14.36 32.14 86.75
CA VAL A 405 15.66 32.49 87.33
C VAL A 405 15.75 33.99 87.61
N GLY A 406 15.19 34.83 86.75
CA GLY A 406 15.10 36.27 86.98
C GLY A 406 14.33 36.62 88.27
N VAL A 407 13.24 35.90 88.56
CA VAL A 407 12.49 36.06 89.82
C VAL A 407 13.31 35.59 91.02
N GLU A 408 13.97 34.43 90.90
CA GLU A 408 14.80 33.85 91.96
C GLU A 408 15.98 34.76 92.35
N VAL A 409 16.67 35.36 91.37
CA VAL A 409 17.74 36.33 91.62
C VAL A 409 17.20 37.58 92.32
N ASN A 410 16.01 38.06 91.95
CA ASN A 410 15.42 39.23 92.60
C ASN A 410 15.12 38.95 94.08
N GLN A 411 14.56 37.78 94.38
CA GLN A 411 14.27 37.36 95.75
C GLN A 411 15.54 37.13 96.56
N ALA A 412 16.58 36.51 95.97
CA ALA A 412 17.88 36.34 96.58
C ALA A 412 18.54 37.68 96.97
N GLY A 413 18.44 38.69 96.09
CA GLY A 413 18.89 40.05 96.39
C GLY A 413 18.12 40.69 97.55
N ALA A 414 16.79 40.56 97.57
CA ALA A 414 15.95 41.09 98.65
C ALA A 414 16.24 40.41 100.00
N LEU A 415 16.37 39.08 100.02
CA LEU A 415 16.75 38.27 101.19
C LEU A 415 18.09 38.72 101.78
N SER A 416 19.09 38.87 100.90
CA SER A 416 20.42 39.33 101.28
C SER A 416 20.39 40.75 101.87
N ALA A 417 19.62 41.66 101.26
CA ALA A 417 19.43 43.01 101.78
C ALA A 417 18.74 43.01 103.16
N ALA A 418 17.76 42.12 103.36
CA ALA A 418 17.04 42.00 104.64
C ALA A 418 17.98 41.50 105.76
N LEU A 419 18.82 40.51 105.47
CA LEU A 419 19.85 40.01 106.40
C LEU A 419 20.88 41.08 106.73
N ALA A 420 21.32 41.88 105.74
CA ALA A 420 22.28 42.97 105.94
C ALA A 420 21.72 44.13 106.79
N ALA A 421 20.39 44.25 106.88
CA ALA A 421 19.72 45.21 107.75
C ALA A 421 19.72 44.78 109.23
N LEU A 422 20.06 43.53 109.55
CA LEU A 422 20.17 43.04 110.93
C LEU A 422 21.44 43.60 111.58
N LYS A 423 21.31 44.78 112.20
CA LYS A 423 22.40 45.47 112.89
C LYS A 423 22.21 45.42 114.40
N PRO A 424 23.13 44.79 115.14
CA PRO A 424 23.08 44.83 116.60
C PRO A 424 23.38 46.25 117.09
N ILE A 425 22.73 46.64 118.18
CA ILE A 425 22.95 47.90 118.89
C ILE A 425 24.10 47.76 119.89
N GLN A 426 24.55 48.89 120.45
CA GLN A 426 25.66 48.96 121.39
C GLN A 426 25.46 48.03 122.60
N TYR A 427 26.54 47.42 123.08
CA TYR A 427 26.55 46.53 124.25
C TYR A 427 26.13 47.25 125.54
N ASP A 428 25.22 46.65 126.32
CA ASP A 428 24.82 47.09 127.66
C ASP A 428 25.31 46.09 128.74
N PRO A 429 26.18 46.49 129.69
CA PRO A 429 26.74 45.61 130.71
C PRO A 429 25.79 45.27 131.88
N LEU A 430 24.57 45.83 131.96
CA LEU A 430 23.62 45.61 133.07
C LEU A 430 22.54 44.53 132.79
N GLY A 431 22.90 43.48 132.05
CA GLY A 431 22.15 42.21 132.06
C GLY A 431 21.49 41.78 130.75
N GLU A 432 21.65 42.53 129.65
CA GLU A 432 21.00 42.23 128.36
C GLU A 432 22.01 41.90 127.23
N PRO A 433 22.76 40.78 127.30
CA PRO A 433 23.76 40.41 126.30
C PRO A 433 23.16 39.92 124.98
N THR A 434 21.88 39.55 124.94
CA THR A 434 21.18 39.00 123.76
C THR A 434 20.27 40.04 123.14
N GLN A 435 20.36 40.22 121.82
CA GLN A 435 19.54 41.16 121.05
C GLN A 435 18.77 40.42 119.95
N ILE A 436 17.53 40.83 119.73
CA ILE A 436 16.70 40.35 118.61
C ILE A 436 16.61 41.48 117.59
N MET A 437 16.90 41.15 116.33
CA MET A 437 16.94 42.08 115.21
C MET A 437 15.86 41.70 114.20
N ALA A 438 15.25 42.70 113.57
CA ALA A 438 14.37 42.52 112.44
C ALA A 438 14.83 43.41 111.28
N GLY A 439 14.82 42.87 110.06
CA GLY A 439 15.28 43.55 108.86
C GLY A 439 14.27 43.43 107.74
N PHE A 440 14.20 44.45 106.89
CA PHE A 440 13.43 44.41 105.66
C PHE A 440 14.36 44.73 104.50
N GLY A 441 14.31 43.92 103.46
CA GLY A 441 15.12 44.05 102.27
C GLY A 441 14.26 44.05 101.03
N THR A 442 14.63 44.88 100.07
CA THR A 442 13.97 44.95 98.77
C THR A 442 15.02 44.99 97.68
N TYR A 443 14.76 44.28 96.58
CA TYR A 443 15.57 44.35 95.38
C TYR A 443 14.67 44.16 94.16
N ARG A 444 14.63 45.19 93.30
CA ARG A 444 13.62 45.34 92.24
C ARG A 444 12.21 45.15 92.81
N SER A 445 11.41 44.26 92.23
CA SER A 445 10.01 44.02 92.62
C SER A 445 9.84 42.95 93.71
N SER A 446 10.93 42.50 94.35
CA SER A 446 10.90 41.46 95.38
C SER A 446 11.23 42.04 96.76
N ASN A 447 10.53 41.55 97.78
CA ASN A 447 10.65 41.98 99.16
C ASN A 447 10.94 40.77 100.06
N ALA A 448 11.74 40.98 101.10
CA ALA A 448 12.06 39.97 102.09
C ALA A 448 12.09 40.58 103.49
N ILE A 449 11.77 39.74 104.47
CA ILE A 449 11.93 40.05 105.89
C ILE A 449 13.03 39.18 106.48
N ALA A 450 13.73 39.68 107.48
CA ALA A 450 14.74 38.96 108.21
C ALA A 450 14.52 39.06 109.71
N LEU A 451 14.83 38.00 110.43
CA LEU A 451 14.90 37.95 111.88
C LEU A 451 16.28 37.46 112.27
N GLY A 452 16.91 38.13 113.24
CA GLY A 452 18.23 37.78 113.71
C GLY A 452 18.35 37.84 115.21
N ILE A 453 19.38 37.17 115.70
CA ILE A 453 19.79 37.17 117.08
C ILE A 453 21.28 37.52 117.14
N ALA A 454 21.66 38.42 118.03
CA ALA A 454 23.05 38.71 118.36
C ALA A 454 23.26 38.47 119.85
N HIS A 455 24.41 37.93 120.22
CA HIS A 455 24.78 37.68 121.60
C HIS A 455 26.20 38.22 121.85
N TYR A 456 26.33 39.12 122.82
CA TYR A 456 27.60 39.65 123.28
C TYR A 456 28.13 38.81 124.43
N ASN A 457 29.23 38.08 124.19
CA ASN A 457 29.92 37.35 125.25
C ASN A 457 30.64 38.31 126.21
N ASN A 458 31.08 39.46 125.70
CA ASN A 458 31.63 40.59 126.44
C ASN A 458 31.60 41.85 125.54
N GLU A 459 32.04 42.99 126.06
CA GLU A 459 32.07 44.26 125.29
C GLU A 459 32.90 44.17 124.00
N SER A 460 33.82 43.22 123.90
CA SER A 460 34.76 43.06 122.80
C SER A 460 34.43 41.90 121.85
N THR A 461 33.43 41.04 122.12
CA THR A 461 33.12 39.89 121.27
C THR A 461 31.61 39.66 121.16
N MET A 462 31.11 39.55 119.92
CA MET A 462 29.70 39.31 119.59
C MET A 462 29.56 38.23 118.52
N MET A 463 28.59 37.34 118.71
CA MET A 463 28.14 36.40 117.68
C MET A 463 26.75 36.84 117.20
N HIS A 464 26.48 36.74 115.90
CA HIS A 464 25.13 36.98 115.37
C HIS A 464 24.74 35.92 114.35
N ALA A 465 23.46 35.60 114.32
CA ALA A 465 22.84 34.75 113.33
C ALA A 465 21.55 35.40 112.84
N GLY A 466 21.20 35.17 111.58
CA GLY A 466 20.00 35.73 110.96
C GLY A 466 19.40 34.76 109.97
N VAL A 467 18.09 34.81 109.84
CA VAL A 467 17.32 34.13 108.80
C VAL A 467 16.46 35.15 108.07
N SER A 468 16.32 35.02 106.77
CA SER A 468 15.39 35.84 105.98
C SER A 468 14.48 34.98 105.13
N TYR A 469 13.30 35.53 104.85
CA TYR A 469 12.24 34.90 104.11
C TYR A 469 11.66 35.90 103.09
N ALA A 470 11.49 35.45 101.85
CA ALA A 470 10.82 36.17 100.78
C ALA A 470 9.55 35.40 100.39
N GLY A 471 8.39 36.05 100.53
CA GLY A 471 7.11 35.47 100.12
C GLY A 471 6.93 35.47 98.59
N GLY A 472 6.27 34.44 98.07
CA GLY A 472 6.00 34.26 96.63
C GLY A 472 5.69 32.80 96.28
N SER A 473 5.64 32.49 94.97
CA SER A 473 5.34 31.14 94.46
C SER A 473 6.40 30.09 94.79
N ASN A 474 7.65 30.51 94.98
CA ASN A 474 8.73 29.69 95.52
C ASN A 474 9.17 30.33 96.84
N HIS A 475 9.04 29.59 97.94
CA HIS A 475 9.42 30.06 99.27
C HIS A 475 10.94 30.01 99.41
N HIS A 476 11.61 31.15 99.30
CA HIS A 476 13.06 31.23 99.46
C HIS A 476 13.44 31.71 100.86
N ILE A 477 14.42 31.02 101.45
CA ILE A 477 14.96 31.30 102.78
C ILE A 477 16.47 31.46 102.64
N MET A 478 17.05 32.44 103.30
CA MET A 478 18.50 32.58 103.47
C MET A 478 18.86 32.66 104.95
N ALA A 479 20.07 32.28 105.29
CA ALA A 479 20.60 32.40 106.64
C ALA A 479 22.02 32.97 106.65
N ASN A 480 22.39 33.69 107.70
CA ASN A 480 23.77 34.13 107.96
C ASN A 480 24.19 33.79 109.39
N LEU A 481 25.51 33.68 109.59
CA LEU A 481 26.15 33.49 110.88
C LEU A 481 27.47 34.27 110.85
N GLY A 482 27.77 35.02 111.91
CA GLY A 482 28.95 35.87 111.99
C GLY A 482 29.47 36.03 113.42
N VAL A 483 30.75 36.34 113.53
CA VAL A 483 31.43 36.70 114.76
C VAL A 483 32.14 38.03 114.56
N THR A 484 32.14 38.88 115.59
CA THR A 484 32.76 40.20 115.59
C THR A 484 33.57 40.36 116.84
N TRP A 485 34.80 40.88 116.72
CA TRP A 485 35.70 41.15 117.83
C TRP A 485 36.34 42.54 117.73
N LYS A 486 36.42 43.27 118.85
CA LYS A 486 37.05 44.60 118.97
C LYS A 486 38.53 44.48 119.33
N VAL A 487 39.39 45.35 118.80
CA VAL A 487 40.85 45.34 119.03
C VAL A 487 41.37 46.76 119.35
N GLY A 488 42.02 46.99 120.52
CA GLY A 488 42.61 48.28 120.97
C GLY A 488 43.11 48.30 122.44
N SER A 489 43.95 49.27 122.86
CA SER A 489 44.63 49.35 124.20
C SER A 489 44.06 50.43 125.14
N GLY A 490 43.72 50.09 126.40
CA GLY A 490 43.20 51.02 127.45
C GLY A 490 44.26 51.61 128.40
N ALA A 491 43.99 52.76 129.02
CA ALA A 491 44.95 53.56 129.82
C ALA A 491 45.00 53.21 131.34
N THR A 492 46.18 53.42 131.96
CA THR A 492 46.68 52.90 133.25
C THR A 492 46.48 53.79 134.50
N GLU A 493 45.84 53.22 135.53
CA GLU A 493 46.18 53.10 136.98
C GLU A 493 46.94 54.22 137.75
N GLU A 494 46.29 54.84 138.75
CA GLU A 494 46.67 54.82 140.19
C GLU A 494 45.66 55.63 141.04
N ALA A 495 45.23 55.05 142.18
CA ALA A 495 44.25 55.56 143.18
C ALA A 495 42.74 55.38 142.89
N VAL A 496 42.30 54.22 142.41
CA VAL A 496 40.86 53.88 142.33
C VAL A 496 40.58 52.51 142.95
N MET A 497 39.62 52.43 143.88
CA MET A 497 39.19 51.18 144.56
C MET A 497 38.72 50.09 143.58
N GLU A 498 38.80 48.81 144.00
CA GLU A 498 38.45 47.57 143.26
C GLU A 498 37.06 47.59 142.56
N SER A 499 36.13 48.44 143.00
CA SER A 499 34.77 48.60 142.46
C SER A 499 34.69 49.24 141.05
N TYR A 500 35.78 49.76 140.49
CA TYR A 500 35.77 50.54 139.24
C TYR A 500 36.39 49.81 138.01
N ARG A 501 36.78 48.53 138.12
CA ARG A 501 37.51 47.76 137.07
C ARG A 501 36.67 47.17 135.92
N LYS A 502 35.35 47.35 135.87
CA LYS A 502 34.45 46.69 134.88
C LYS A 502 34.01 47.59 133.71
N GLY A 503 34.86 48.54 133.33
CA GLY A 503 34.68 49.37 132.13
C GLY A 503 33.92 50.69 132.37
N PRO A 504 33.95 51.60 131.40
CA PRO A 504 33.51 52.98 131.58
C PRO A 504 32.03 53.11 131.94
N VAL A 505 31.18 52.20 131.44
CA VAL A 505 29.74 52.21 131.79
C VAL A 505 29.51 51.75 133.23
N SER A 506 30.23 50.74 133.74
CA SER A 506 30.09 50.32 135.14
C SER A 506 30.58 51.38 136.13
N SER A 507 31.58 52.18 135.72
CA SER A 507 32.18 53.21 136.56
C SER A 507 31.23 54.37 136.92
N VAL A 508 30.26 54.69 136.04
CA VAL A 508 29.22 55.70 136.30
C VAL A 508 28.23 55.23 137.38
N TYR A 509 27.92 53.94 137.41
CA TYR A 509 27.01 53.36 138.41
C TYR A 509 27.66 53.25 139.80
N ALA A 510 28.97 52.99 139.87
CA ALA A 510 29.70 52.98 141.14
C ALA A 510 29.73 54.37 141.81
N LEU A 511 29.92 55.43 141.02
CA LEU A 511 29.94 56.83 141.50
C LEU A 511 28.58 57.31 142.04
N GLN A 512 27.46 56.85 141.47
CA GLN A 512 26.12 57.22 141.96
C GLN A 512 25.81 56.67 143.36
N ASN A 513 26.32 55.48 143.70
CA ASN A 513 26.11 54.91 145.03
C ASN A 513 26.88 55.69 146.12
N GLU A 514 28.11 56.12 145.84
CA GLU A 514 28.96 56.83 146.80
C GLU A 514 28.42 58.24 147.15
N VAL A 515 27.83 58.95 146.18
CA VAL A 515 27.19 60.27 146.40
C VAL A 515 25.92 60.16 147.25
N ARG A 516 25.21 59.02 147.21
CA ARG A 516 24.01 58.81 148.01
C ARG A 516 24.36 58.66 149.49
N ASP A 517 25.41 57.91 149.80
CA ASP A 517 25.76 57.56 151.17
C ASP A 517 26.42 58.75 151.92
N LEU A 518 27.25 59.57 151.25
CA LEU A 518 27.82 60.83 151.79
C LEU A 518 26.77 61.90 152.15
N LYS A 519 25.61 61.89 151.48
CA LYS A 519 24.50 62.83 151.74
C LYS A 519 23.72 62.46 153.00
N ALA A 520 23.68 61.17 153.35
CA ALA A 520 23.04 60.67 154.55
C ALA A 520 23.85 61.01 155.82
N GLU A 521 25.18 60.90 155.76
CA GLU A 521 26.08 61.17 156.90
C GLU A 521 26.14 62.66 157.28
N ASN A 522 26.11 63.58 156.30
CA ASN A 522 26.08 65.03 156.54
C ASN A 522 24.81 65.53 157.24
N SER A 523 23.67 64.84 157.08
CA SER A 523 22.40 65.22 157.71
C SER A 523 22.43 64.92 159.21
N GLN A 524 23.11 63.84 159.61
CA GLN A 524 23.18 63.40 161.00
C GLN A 524 24.08 64.32 161.85
N MET A 525 25.25 64.74 161.31
CA MET A 525 26.16 65.70 161.98
C MET A 525 25.56 67.08 162.29
N ARG A 526 24.53 67.52 161.55
CA ARG A 526 23.85 68.80 161.82
C ARG A 526 22.91 68.72 163.03
N LYS A 527 22.30 67.56 163.29
CA LYS A 527 21.42 67.37 164.47
C LYS A 527 22.23 67.35 165.77
N ASP A 528 23.37 66.67 165.78
CA ASP A 528 24.21 66.54 166.98
C ASP A 528 24.84 67.89 167.42
N ASN A 529 25.04 68.83 166.49
CA ASN A 529 25.56 70.18 166.80
C ASN A 529 24.50 71.13 167.43
N GLU A 530 23.21 70.95 167.12
CA GLU A 530 22.14 71.77 167.72
C GLU A 530 21.87 71.36 169.17
N GLU A 531 22.04 70.08 169.50
CA GLU A 531 21.85 69.54 170.85
C GLU A 531 22.96 70.03 171.81
N MET A 532 24.23 70.07 171.37
CA MET A 532 25.35 70.64 172.15
C MET A 532 25.25 72.15 172.44
N ARG A 533 24.51 72.93 171.64
CA ARG A 533 24.29 74.36 171.93
C ARG A 533 23.31 74.56 173.09
N LYS A 534 22.33 73.67 173.25
CA LYS A 534 21.30 73.75 174.30
C LYS A 534 21.88 73.46 175.68
N ASP A 535 22.74 72.44 175.79
CA ASP A 535 23.41 72.05 177.04
C ASP A 535 24.36 73.15 177.57
N ASN A 536 25.00 73.91 176.67
CA ASN A 536 25.87 75.03 177.04
C ASN A 536 25.11 76.25 177.59
N GLU A 537 23.86 76.47 177.18
CA GLU A 537 23.02 77.56 177.70
C GLU A 537 22.47 77.22 179.09
N GLU A 538 22.12 75.95 179.36
CA GLU A 538 21.72 75.49 180.70
C GLU A 538 22.89 75.54 181.71
N LEU A 539 24.12 75.22 181.29
CA LEU A 539 25.32 75.34 182.12
C LEU A 539 25.63 76.80 182.52
N LYS A 540 25.41 77.77 181.62
CA LYS A 540 25.58 79.20 181.94
C LYS A 540 24.56 79.70 182.97
N GLN A 541 23.32 79.21 182.93
CA GLN A 541 22.29 79.58 183.90
C GLN A 541 22.50 78.94 185.27
N GLN A 542 23.08 77.73 185.33
CA GLN A 542 23.47 77.11 186.59
C GLN A 542 24.67 77.81 187.24
N LEU A 543 25.63 78.31 186.43
CA LEU A 543 26.77 79.09 186.93
C LEU A 543 26.35 80.44 187.53
N ALA A 544 25.34 81.10 186.96
CA ALA A 544 24.79 82.35 187.50
C ALA A 544 24.13 82.19 188.88
N LYS A 545 23.49 81.05 189.15
CA LYS A 545 22.86 80.73 190.46
C LYS A 545 23.85 80.41 191.59
N VAL A 546 25.13 80.14 191.27
CA VAL A 546 26.17 79.80 192.25
C VAL A 546 26.99 81.02 192.65
N MET A 547 27.20 81.99 191.74
CA MET A 547 27.87 83.26 192.04
C MET A 547 27.09 84.05 193.12
N GLU A 548 25.76 84.22 192.99
CA GLU A 548 24.94 84.99 193.94
C GLU A 548 24.93 84.44 195.40
N LYS A 549 25.36 83.20 195.64
CA LYS A 549 25.36 82.54 196.96
C LYS A 549 26.66 82.68 197.76
N LEU A 550 27.75 83.25 197.22
CA LEU A 550 29.09 83.24 197.85
C LEU A 550 29.60 84.60 198.40
N GLY A 551 28.81 85.67 198.40
CA GLY A 551 29.11 86.93 199.14
C GLY A 551 30.34 87.75 198.74
N MET A 552 31.13 87.31 197.77
CA MET A 552 31.80 88.21 196.82
C MET A 552 30.88 88.56 195.65
N ALA A 553 29.87 87.77 195.41
CA ALA A 553 30.30 86.58 194.70
C ALA A 553 29.53 86.46 193.42
#